data_AF-A0A8H4U505-F1
#
_entry.id   AF-A0A8H4U505-F1
#
_cell.length_a   1.000
_cell.length_b   1.000
_cell.length_c   1.000
_cell.angle_alpha   90.00
_cell.angle_beta   90.00
_cell.angle_gamma   90.00
#
_symmetry.space_group_name_H-M   'P 1'
#
loop_
_entity.id
_entity.type
_entity.pdbx_description
1 polymer ?
#
loop_
_entity_poly.entity_id
_entity_poly.type
_entity_poly.pdbx_seq_one_letter_code
_entity_poly.pdbx_strand_id
1 'polypeptide(L)'
;MDLLPLSLRQEVEQLGAFPKYAFYDPDTYSNEWRIPDISLVQRIVTRAAECSTDQESELSWNHHVHGRLLDWAFPDAKDGFLESRYCTSAQIIHEYKPQDAPSKSVDFCVCIKPPKSSTDANMIERSIKN
;
A
#
# COMPACT_ATOMS: atom_id res chain seq x y z
N MET A 1 -3.64 15.42 -14.42
CA MET A 1 -2.84 14.28 -13.96
C MET A 1 -3.74 13.11 -14.23
N ASP A 2 -3.42 12.40 -15.30
CA ASP A 2 -4.35 11.53 -16.00
C ASP A 2 -3.95 10.12 -15.61
N LEU A 3 -4.77 9.50 -14.76
CA LEU A 3 -4.34 8.37 -13.93
C LEU A 3 -4.79 7.01 -14.48
N LEU A 4 -5.88 6.98 -15.25
CA LEU A 4 -6.54 5.76 -15.72
C LEU A 4 -6.51 5.68 -17.25
N PRO A 5 -6.30 4.51 -17.88
CA PRO A 5 -6.41 4.39 -19.32
C PRO A 5 -7.87 4.56 -19.75
N LEU A 6 -8.08 5.15 -20.94
CA LEU A 6 -9.40 5.40 -21.51
C LEU A 6 -10.24 4.12 -21.65
N SER A 7 -9.60 2.97 -21.82
CA SER A 7 -10.25 1.65 -21.89
C SER A 7 -11.05 1.30 -20.64
N LEU A 8 -10.69 1.82 -19.46
CA LEU A 8 -11.40 1.56 -18.20
C LEU A 8 -12.61 2.47 -17.98
N ARG A 9 -12.85 3.46 -18.86
CA ARG A 9 -13.88 4.47 -18.66
C ARG A 9 -15.27 3.87 -18.42
N GLN A 10 -15.70 2.97 -19.30
CA GLN A 10 -17.02 2.34 -19.19
C GLN A 10 -17.18 1.53 -17.89
N GLU A 11 -16.09 0.93 -17.42
CA GLU A 11 -16.09 0.07 -16.25
C GLU A 11 -16.16 0.90 -14.95
N VAL A 12 -15.41 2.01 -14.88
CA VAL A 12 -15.40 2.89 -13.70
C VAL A 12 -16.57 3.88 -13.65
N GLU A 13 -17.29 4.10 -14.75
CA GLU A 13 -18.51 4.93 -14.77
C GLU A 13 -19.55 4.45 -13.74
N GLN A 14 -19.57 3.15 -13.43
CA GLN A 14 -20.44 2.59 -12.39
C GLN A 14 -20.02 2.98 -10.96
N LEU A 15 -18.77 3.39 -10.76
CA LEU A 15 -18.22 3.76 -9.46
C LEU A 15 -18.47 5.23 -9.11
N GLY A 16 -18.80 6.07 -10.10
CA GLY A 16 -19.12 7.48 -9.88
C GLY A 16 -18.77 8.40 -11.04
N ALA A 17 -18.84 9.70 -10.79
CA ALA A 17 -18.50 10.70 -11.79
C ALA A 17 -16.98 10.92 -11.85
N PHE A 18 -16.35 10.43 -12.92
CA PHE A 18 -14.94 10.70 -13.19
C PHE A 18 -14.79 11.90 -14.14
N PRO A 19 -13.93 12.88 -13.82
CA PRO A 19 -13.66 13.98 -14.73
C PRO A 19 -12.95 13.48 -16.00
N LYS A 20 -13.12 14.19 -17.12
CA LYS A 20 -12.49 13.79 -18.39
C LYS A 20 -10.97 13.65 -18.29
N TYR A 21 -10.32 14.51 -17.51
CA TYR A 21 -8.87 14.49 -17.28
C TYR A 21 -8.42 13.39 -16.31
N ALA A 22 -9.31 12.54 -15.79
CA ALA A 22 -8.88 11.35 -15.05
C ALA A 22 -8.32 10.27 -15.98
N PHE A 23 -8.63 10.35 -17.29
CA PHE A 23 -8.30 9.34 -18.27
C PHE A 23 -7.20 9.81 -19.22
N TYR A 24 -6.22 8.94 -19.48
CA TYR A 24 -5.23 9.11 -20.55
C TYR A 24 -5.50 8.12 -21.68
N ASP A 25 -5.10 8.48 -22.89
CA ASP A 25 -5.12 7.57 -24.04
C ASP A 25 -3.81 6.74 -24.05
N PRO A 26 -3.86 5.42 -23.84
CA PRO A 26 -2.67 4.57 -23.80
C PRO A 26 -1.91 4.54 -25.14
N ASP A 27 -2.58 4.82 -26.27
CA ASP A 27 -1.92 4.91 -27.58
C ASP A 27 -1.12 6.21 -27.74
N THR A 28 -1.50 7.25 -26.98
CA THR A 28 -0.83 8.56 -26.97
C THR A 28 0.22 8.66 -25.86
N TYR A 29 -0.01 7.99 -24.72
CA TYR A 29 0.88 8.02 -23.56
C TYR A 29 0.86 6.67 -22.83
N SER A 30 1.98 5.93 -22.89
CA SER A 30 2.15 4.74 -22.08
C SER A 30 2.66 5.13 -20.69
N ASN A 31 1.98 4.65 -19.64
CA ASN A 31 2.57 4.59 -18.31
C ASN A 31 2.58 3.14 -17.82
N GLU A 32 3.54 2.81 -16.96
CA GLU A 32 3.68 1.47 -16.38
C GLU A 32 2.90 1.34 -15.07
N TRP A 33 1.84 2.13 -14.90
CA TRP A 33 1.13 2.16 -13.63
C TRP A 33 0.32 0.90 -13.47
N ARG A 34 0.45 0.29 -12.30
CA ARG A 34 -0.36 -0.85 -11.93
C ARG A 34 -1.69 -0.33 -11.40
N ILE A 35 -2.78 -0.81 -12.00
CA ILE A 35 -4.14 -0.39 -11.66
C ILE A 35 -4.85 -1.57 -10.99
N PRO A 36 -5.51 -1.36 -9.84
CA PRO A 36 -6.21 -2.44 -9.16
C PRO A 36 -7.46 -2.84 -9.93
N ASP A 37 -7.81 -4.12 -9.87
CA ASP A 37 -9.11 -4.59 -10.39
C ASP A 37 -10.26 -3.86 -9.70
N ILE A 38 -11.30 -3.53 -10.45
CA ILE A 38 -12.48 -2.83 -9.90
C ILE A 38 -13.12 -3.61 -8.75
N SER A 39 -13.15 -4.94 -8.84
CA SER A 39 -13.67 -5.80 -7.77
C SER A 39 -12.90 -5.64 -6.45
N LEU A 40 -11.57 -5.45 -6.52
CA LEU A 40 -10.74 -5.18 -5.36
C LEU A 40 -11.07 -3.80 -4.78
N VAL A 41 -11.17 -2.78 -5.63
CA VAL A 41 -11.52 -1.41 -5.23
C VAL A 41 -12.88 -1.39 -4.52
N GLN A 42 -13.91 -1.97 -5.13
CA GLN A 42 -15.25 -2.06 -4.55
C GLN A 42 -15.22 -2.74 -3.18
N ARG A 43 -14.53 -3.88 -3.07
CA ARG A 43 -14.43 -4.61 -1.80
C ARG A 43 -13.77 -3.78 -0.70
N ILE A 44 -12.73 -3.02 -1.01
CA ILE A 44 -12.05 -2.15 -0.03
C ILE A 44 -12.94 -0.97 0.34
N VAL A 45 -13.55 -0.30 -0.63
CA VAL A 45 -14.45 0.84 -0.39
C VAL A 45 -15.67 0.44 0.43
N THR A 46 -16.31 -0.70 0.13
CA THR A 46 -17.42 -1.24 0.93
C THR A 46 -16.98 -1.47 2.38
N ARG A 47 -15.81 -2.08 2.59
CA ARG A 47 -15.28 -2.30 3.94
C ARG A 47 -14.99 -1.00 4.67
N ALA A 48 -14.43 -0.01 4.00
CA ALA A 48 -14.20 1.31 4.59
C ALA A 48 -15.52 1.99 5.00
N ALA A 49 -16.58 1.86 4.19
CA ALA A 49 -17.90 2.38 4.51
C ALA A 49 -18.52 1.68 5.73
N GLU A 50 -18.39 0.35 5.82
CA GLU A 50 -18.80 -0.44 6.99
C GLU A 50 -18.03 -0.01 8.25
N CYS A 51 -16.69 0.02 8.19
CA CYS A 51 -15.85 0.45 9.31
C CYS A 51 -16.22 1.85 9.81
N SER A 52 -16.54 2.77 8.89
CA SER A 52 -16.98 4.12 9.24
C SER A 52 -18.38 4.16 9.85
N THR A 53 -19.32 3.37 9.30
CA THR A 53 -20.72 3.33 9.77
C THR A 53 -20.81 2.76 11.17
N ASP A 54 -20.07 1.68 11.41
CA ASP A 54 -20.07 0.93 12.67
C ASP A 54 -19.08 1.51 13.70
N GLN A 55 -18.38 2.59 13.36
CA GLN A 55 -17.34 3.23 14.19
C GLN A 55 -16.29 2.23 14.67
N GLU A 56 -15.84 1.38 13.75
CA GLU A 56 -14.89 0.33 14.08
C GLU A 56 -13.52 0.90 14.49
N SER A 57 -12.83 0.12 15.31
CA SER A 57 -11.50 0.48 15.81
C SER A 57 -10.46 0.63 14.71
N GLU A 58 -9.38 1.35 15.00
CA GLU A 58 -8.20 1.46 14.13
C GLU A 58 -7.64 0.08 13.72
N LEU A 59 -7.71 -0.91 14.61
CA LEU A 59 -7.30 -2.29 14.30
C LEU A 59 -8.13 -2.89 13.17
N SER A 60 -9.44 -2.63 13.15
CA SER A 60 -10.32 -3.09 12.07
C SER A 60 -10.02 -2.37 10.76
N TRP A 61 -9.81 -1.05 10.79
CA TRP A 61 -9.38 -0.28 9.63
C TRP A 61 -8.06 -0.80 9.05
N ASN A 62 -7.08 -1.04 9.93
CA ASN A 62 -5.78 -1.59 9.56
C ASN A 62 -5.94 -2.96 8.90
N HIS A 63 -6.75 -3.84 9.46
CA HIS A 63 -6.91 -5.19 8.92
C HIS A 63 -7.75 -5.25 7.63
N HIS A 64 -8.89 -4.56 7.59
CA HIS A 64 -9.87 -4.71 6.50
C HIS A 64 -9.65 -3.76 5.32
N VAL A 65 -8.97 -2.64 5.54
CA VAL A 65 -8.76 -1.59 4.53
C VAL A 65 -7.28 -1.46 4.21
N HIS A 66 -6.46 -1.02 5.17
CA HIS A 66 -5.06 -0.67 4.91
C HIS A 66 -4.21 -1.89 4.53
N GLY A 67 -4.34 -3.00 5.27
CA GLY A 67 -3.61 -4.24 4.99
C GLY A 67 -3.89 -4.76 3.58
N ARG A 68 -5.15 -4.72 3.13
CA ARG A 68 -5.53 -5.16 1.78
C ARG A 68 -4.96 -4.25 0.68
N LEU A 69 -4.90 -2.94 0.92
CA LEU A 69 -4.25 -2.01 0.01
C LEU A 69 -2.75 -2.28 -0.08
N LEU A 70 -2.10 -2.53 1.05
CA LEU A 70 -0.67 -2.82 1.11
C LEU A 70 -0.33 -4.17 0.46
N ASP A 71 -1.12 -5.22 0.72
CA ASP A 71 -0.98 -6.53 0.08
C ASP A 71 -1.11 -6.43 -1.43
N TRP A 72 -2.05 -5.61 -1.92
CA TRP A 72 -2.14 -5.33 -3.35
C TRP A 72 -0.95 -4.50 -3.81
N ALA A 73 -0.55 -3.43 -3.10
CA ALA A 73 0.52 -2.49 -3.48
C ALA A 73 1.89 -3.18 -3.60
N PHE A 74 2.16 -4.17 -2.73
CA PHE A 74 3.40 -4.91 -2.63
C PHE A 74 3.17 -6.41 -2.95
N PRO A 75 2.81 -6.75 -4.21
CA PRO A 75 2.46 -8.12 -4.59
C PRO A 75 3.68 -9.06 -4.55
N ASP A 76 4.89 -8.51 -4.58
CA ASP A 76 6.17 -9.21 -4.71
C ASP A 76 6.77 -9.68 -3.37
N ALA A 77 5.91 -10.14 -2.45
CA ALA A 77 6.35 -11.03 -1.39
C ALA A 77 6.98 -12.33 -1.95
N LYS A 78 6.73 -12.66 -3.22
CA LYS A 78 7.26 -13.87 -3.91
C LYS A 78 8.78 -13.89 -4.05
N ASP A 79 9.40 -12.77 -4.42
CA ASP A 79 10.88 -12.64 -4.41
C ASP A 79 11.38 -12.15 -3.04
N GLY A 80 10.44 -11.69 -2.20
CA GLY A 80 10.68 -11.29 -0.82
C GLY A 80 11.39 -9.95 -0.68
N PHE A 81 11.72 -9.27 -1.79
CA PHE A 81 12.50 -8.04 -1.77
C PHE A 81 11.77 -6.88 -1.10
N LEU A 82 10.46 -6.75 -1.29
CA LEU A 82 9.66 -5.71 -0.67
C LEU A 82 8.40 -6.34 -0.06
N GLU A 83 8.22 -6.17 1.25
CA GLU A 83 7.08 -6.75 1.98
C GLU A 83 6.52 -5.71 2.96
N SER A 84 5.21 -5.51 2.95
CA SER A 84 4.52 -4.83 4.05
C SER A 84 4.27 -5.80 5.20
N ARG A 85 4.58 -5.37 6.43
CA ARG A 85 4.34 -6.15 7.65
C ARG A 85 3.49 -5.37 8.62
N TYR A 86 2.52 -6.05 9.21
CA TYR A 86 1.72 -5.53 10.31
C TYR A 86 2.55 -5.60 11.61
N CYS A 87 2.79 -4.46 12.27
CA CYS A 87 3.82 -4.32 13.29
C CYS A 87 3.40 -3.42 14.47
N THR A 88 2.16 -3.54 14.94
CA THR A 88 1.55 -2.65 15.97
C THR A 88 2.29 -2.53 17.29
N SER A 89 3.20 -3.46 17.61
CA SER A 89 4.05 -3.41 18.81
C SER A 89 5.41 -2.74 18.58
N ALA A 90 5.77 -2.44 17.34
CA ALA A 90 7.06 -1.82 17.01
C ALA A 90 7.08 -0.36 17.44
N GLN A 91 8.19 0.04 18.05
CA GLN A 91 8.46 1.42 18.41
C GLN A 91 9.39 2.06 17.39
N ILE A 92 9.16 3.33 17.08
CA ILE A 92 10.08 4.12 16.26
C ILE A 92 11.34 4.38 17.09
N ILE A 93 12.50 4.02 16.55
CA ILE A 93 13.81 4.34 17.12
C ILE A 93 13.97 5.86 17.24
N HIS A 94 14.56 6.30 18.35
CA HIS A 94 14.53 7.70 18.77
C HIS A 94 15.11 8.64 17.70
N GLU A 95 16.17 8.23 17.02
CA GLU A 95 16.89 8.98 15.99
C GLU A 95 16.04 9.27 14.74
N TYR A 96 15.03 8.43 14.49
CA TYR A 96 14.16 8.53 13.31
C TYR A 96 12.73 8.93 13.68
N LYS A 97 12.48 9.23 14.95
CA LYS A 97 11.16 9.70 15.40
C LYS A 97 10.95 11.14 14.91
N PRO A 98 9.88 11.42 14.14
CA PRO A 98 9.54 12.80 13.78
C PRO A 98 9.26 13.62 15.05
N GLN A 99 9.75 14.87 15.10
CA GLN A 99 9.65 15.72 16.31
C GLN A 99 8.22 15.87 16.81
N ASP A 100 7.25 15.96 15.89
CA ASP A 100 5.83 16.19 16.19
C ASP A 100 4.95 14.94 16.04
N ALA A 101 5.54 13.73 15.98
CA ALA A 101 4.74 12.51 15.84
C ALA A 101 3.92 12.23 17.12
N PRO A 102 2.57 12.22 17.04
CA PRO A 102 1.71 12.03 18.21
C PRO A 102 1.70 10.58 18.70
N SER A 103 1.94 9.62 17.80
CA SER A 103 2.01 8.19 18.12
C SER A 103 3.46 7.69 18.25
N LYS A 104 3.67 6.71 19.13
CA LYS A 104 4.95 5.99 19.29
C LYS A 104 4.95 4.62 18.58
N SER A 105 3.77 4.12 18.20
CA SER A 105 3.59 2.79 17.61
C SER A 105 3.45 2.89 16.09
N VAL A 106 3.97 1.87 15.41
CA VAL A 106 3.91 1.71 13.96
C VAL A 106 2.82 0.71 13.62
N ASP A 107 1.85 1.04 12.77
CA ASP A 107 0.84 0.05 12.35
C ASP A 107 1.40 -0.94 11.32
N PHE A 108 2.10 -0.39 10.33
CA PHE A 108 2.73 -1.15 9.26
C PHE A 108 4.14 -0.66 9.00
N CYS A 109 5.05 -1.58 8.68
CA CYS A 109 6.33 -1.24 8.09
C CYS A 109 6.48 -1.87 6.71
N VAL A 110 7.23 -1.20 5.84
CA VAL A 110 7.64 -1.77 4.55
C VAL A 110 9.09 -2.18 4.71
N CYS A 111 9.36 -3.47 4.54
CA CYS A 111 10.69 -4.05 4.68
C CYS A 111 11.30 -4.30 3.31
N ILE A 112 12.53 -3.81 3.12
CA ILE A 112 13.38 -4.21 2.01
C ILE A 112 14.20 -5.43 2.47
N LYS A 113 14.11 -6.55 1.77
CA LYS A 113 14.96 -7.73 2.01
C LYS A 113 15.86 -7.98 0.80
N PRO A 114 17.14 -7.59 0.89
CA PRO A 114 18.08 -7.94 -0.17
C PRO A 114 18.17 -9.46 -0.35
N PRO A 115 18.46 -9.95 -1.57
CA PRO A 115 18.71 -11.37 -1.79
C PRO A 115 19.75 -11.90 -0.82
N LYS A 116 19.57 -13.11 -0.28
CA LYS A 116 20.45 -13.67 0.77
C LYS A 116 21.94 -13.72 0.39
N SER A 117 22.25 -13.85 -0.90
CA SER A 117 23.61 -13.87 -1.43
C SER A 117 24.20 -12.48 -1.72
N SER A 118 23.43 -11.41 -1.54
CA SER A 118 23.86 -10.04 -1.84
C SER A 118 24.84 -9.49 -0.80
N THR A 119 25.68 -8.54 -1.22
CA THR A 119 26.55 -7.77 -0.31
C THR A 119 25.74 -7.09 0.78
N ASP A 120 24.56 -6.53 0.44
CA ASP A 120 23.70 -5.82 1.39
C ASP A 120 23.15 -6.74 2.47
N ALA A 121 22.72 -7.96 2.11
CA ALA A 121 22.27 -8.96 3.09
C ALA A 121 23.40 -9.31 4.09
N ASN A 122 24.63 -9.48 3.59
CA ASN A 122 25.80 -9.75 4.44
C ASN A 122 26.13 -8.58 5.36
N MET A 123 25.99 -7.34 4.89
CA MET A 123 26.22 -6.13 5.69
C MET A 123 25.19 -6.02 6.83
N ILE A 124 23.91 -6.21 6.52
CA ILE A 124 22.81 -6.21 7.51
C ILE A 124 23.05 -7.28 8.57
N GLU A 125 23.39 -8.52 8.18
CA GLU A 125 23.60 -9.62 9.13
C GLU A 125 24.77 -9.33 10.09
N ARG A 126 25.86 -8.71 9.59
CA ARG A 126 26.99 -8.30 10.44
C ARG A 126 26.60 -7.22 11.44
N SER A 127 25.78 -6.26 11.04
CA SER A 127 25.32 -5.18 11.92
C SER A 127 24.39 -5.66 13.05
N ILE A 128 23.68 -6.78 12.87
CA ILE A 128 22.78 -7.35 13.88
C ILE A 128 23.53 -8.21 14.91
N LYS A 129 24.69 -8.77 14.56
CA LYS A 129 25.48 -9.67 15.42
C LYS A 129 26.48 -8.94 16.34
N ASN A 130 26.68 -7.64 16.15
CA ASN A 130 27.51 -6.79 16.99
C ASN A 130 26.64 -6.06 18.02
#